data_AF-A0A7T3V603-F1
#
_entry.id   AF-A0A7T3V603-F1
#
_cell.length_a   1.000
_cell.length_b   1.000
_cell.length_c   1.000
_cell.angle_alpha   90.00
_cell.angle_beta   90.00
_cell.angle_gamma   90.00
#
_symmetry.space_group_name_H-M   'P 1'
#
loop_
_entity.id
_entity.type
_entity.pdbx_description
1 polymer ?
#
loop_
_entity_poly.entity_id
_entity_poly.type
_entity_poly.pdbx_seq_one_letter_code
_entity_poly.pdbx_strand_id
1 'polypeptide(L)'
;MSEDLKKQYEKALSKGIHFADSMPAFEVWFLLHFAMPEQFYSSQDGVIKELRKYIPYYEKDQKWLSSVNLYTTLKPHFDEAMKKAAELDKKKEDTGNENTTISHVYKLFEELWKETKK
;
A
#
# COMPACT_ATOMS: atom_id res chain seq x y z
N MET A 1 -3.56 7.54 14.62
CA MET A 1 -2.30 6.99 15.19
C MET A 1 -2.08 7.61 16.55
N SER A 2 -1.62 6.86 17.58
CA SER A 2 -1.30 7.45 18.89
C SER A 2 0.01 8.25 18.83
N GLU A 3 0.17 9.21 19.75
CA GLU A 3 1.36 10.06 19.83
C GLU A 3 2.65 9.25 20.08
N ASP A 4 2.57 8.24 20.95
CA ASP A 4 3.70 7.34 21.22
C ASP A 4 4.14 6.58 19.97
N LEU A 5 3.17 6.13 19.16
CA LEU A 5 3.46 5.42 17.92
C LEU A 5 4.07 6.35 16.87
N LYS A 6 3.58 7.60 16.75
CA LYS A 6 4.21 8.63 15.90
C LYS A 6 5.68 8.84 16.32
N LYS A 7 5.95 9.00 17.61
CA LYS A 7 7.32 9.16 18.14
C LYS A 7 8.23 7.96 17.87
N GLN A 8 7.72 6.74 18.00
CA GLN A 8 8.47 5.53 17.67
C GLN A 8 8.78 5.43 16.18
N TYR A 9 7.82 5.80 15.34
CA TYR A 9 7.98 5.84 13.88
C TYR A 9 9.09 6.81 13.48
N GLU A 10 9.06 8.05 13.98
CA GLU A 10 10.10 9.06 13.73
C GLU A 10 11.49 8.61 14.23
N LYS A 11 11.54 7.93 15.39
CA LYS A 11 12.78 7.37 15.92
C LYS A 11 13.35 6.26 15.02
N ALA A 12 12.50 5.47 14.35
CA ALA A 12 12.93 4.47 13.40
C ALA A 12 13.47 5.12 12.11
N LEU A 13 12.76 6.11 11.58
CA LEU A 13 13.19 6.88 10.41
C LEU A 13 14.57 7.54 10.62
N SER A 14 14.80 8.16 11.78
CA SER A 14 16.11 8.77 12.11
C SER A 14 17.26 7.75 12.22
N LYS A 15 16.96 6.46 12.31
CA LYS A 15 17.94 5.37 12.27
C LYS A 15 18.08 4.74 10.87
N GLY A 16 17.45 5.32 9.84
CA GLY A 16 17.43 4.77 8.48
C GLY A 16 16.54 3.54 8.33
N ILE A 17 15.60 3.31 9.25
CA ILE A 17 14.60 2.24 9.12
C ILE A 17 13.38 2.82 8.41
N HIS A 18 13.17 2.42 7.16
CA HIS A 18 12.04 2.83 6.35
C HIS A 18 10.91 1.79 6.42
N PHE A 19 9.68 2.24 6.20
CA PHE A 19 8.48 1.39 6.27
C PHE A 19 7.82 1.25 4.91
N ALA A 20 7.39 0.03 4.61
CA ALA A 20 6.54 -0.31 3.47
C ALA A 20 5.12 -0.64 3.98
N ASP A 21 4.50 0.32 4.66
CA ASP A 21 3.20 0.17 5.31
C ASP A 21 2.04 0.60 4.42
N SER A 22 0.81 0.26 4.82
CA SER A 22 -0.41 0.63 4.12
C SER A 22 -1.56 0.77 5.11
N MET A 23 -2.45 1.74 4.87
CA MET A 23 -3.60 2.04 5.73
C MET A 23 -4.89 2.00 4.90
N PRO A 24 -5.94 1.27 5.32
CA PRO A 24 -6.08 0.55 6.60
C PRO A 24 -5.40 -0.82 6.64
N ALA A 25 -4.95 -1.37 5.51
CA ALA A 25 -4.33 -2.69 5.45
C ALA A 25 -3.42 -2.84 4.21
N PHE A 26 -2.64 -3.91 4.16
CA PHE A 26 -1.73 -4.19 3.04
C PHE A 26 -2.47 -4.39 1.71
N GLU A 27 -3.73 -4.82 1.73
CA GLU A 27 -4.58 -4.98 0.55
C GLU A 27 -4.78 -3.69 -0.24
N VAL A 28 -4.51 -2.52 0.35
CA VAL A 28 -4.49 -1.26 -0.40
C VAL A 28 -3.43 -1.30 -1.49
N TRP A 29 -2.24 -1.85 -1.20
CA TRP A 29 -1.20 -2.05 -2.20
C TRP A 29 -1.69 -2.94 -3.35
N PHE A 30 -2.41 -4.03 -3.04
CA PHE A 30 -2.98 -4.90 -4.07
C PHE A 30 -4.05 -4.18 -4.90
N LEU A 31 -4.93 -3.41 -4.27
CA LEU A 31 -5.97 -2.64 -4.95
C LEU A 31 -5.37 -1.62 -5.93
N LEU A 32 -4.28 -0.95 -5.54
CA LEU A 32 -3.62 0.06 -6.36
C LEU A 32 -3.09 -0.48 -7.70
N HIS A 33 -2.88 -1.78 -7.84
CA HIS A 33 -2.56 -2.36 -9.14
C HIS A 33 -3.71 -2.13 -10.14
N PHE A 34 -4.96 -2.14 -9.68
CA PHE A 34 -6.12 -2.02 -10.56
C PHE A 34 -6.74 -0.64 -10.52
N ALA A 35 -6.96 -0.08 -9.33
CA ALA A 35 -7.78 1.12 -9.17
C ALA A 35 -7.24 2.08 -8.10
N MET A 36 -7.57 3.36 -8.28
CA MET A 36 -7.44 4.33 -7.20
C MET A 36 -8.57 4.13 -6.18
N PRO A 37 -8.29 4.21 -4.88
CA PRO A 37 -9.32 4.34 -3.86
C PRO A 37 -10.25 5.51 -4.16
N GLU A 38 -11.52 5.24 -4.41
CA GLU A 38 -12.55 6.27 -4.63
C GLU A 38 -12.95 6.97 -3.32
N GLN A 39 -12.67 6.32 -2.18
CA GLN A 39 -13.04 6.78 -0.85
C GLN A 39 -11.99 6.38 0.19
N PHE A 40 -12.04 7.05 1.35
CA PHE A 40 -11.34 6.57 2.53
C PHE A 40 -11.94 5.23 2.99
N TYR A 41 -11.08 4.24 3.23
CA TYR A 41 -11.52 2.97 3.81
C TYR A 41 -11.32 3.00 5.31
N SER A 42 -12.42 2.91 6.07
CA SER A 42 -12.38 2.84 7.53
C SER A 42 -11.92 1.49 8.08
N SER A 43 -11.87 0.44 7.25
CA SER A 43 -11.42 -0.90 7.64
C SER A 43 -10.85 -1.69 6.46
N GLN A 44 -10.10 -2.74 6.78
CA GLN A 44 -9.57 -3.69 5.77
C GLN A 44 -10.70 -4.32 4.93
N ASP A 45 -11.88 -4.56 5.52
CA ASP A 45 -12.96 -5.30 4.85
C ASP A 45 -13.53 -4.51 3.67
N GLY A 46 -13.54 -3.17 3.78
CA GLY A 46 -13.91 -2.28 2.69
C GLY A 46 -12.92 -2.36 1.52
N VAL A 47 -11.62 -2.43 1.82
CA VAL A 47 -10.57 -2.59 0.81
C VAL A 47 -10.70 -3.96 0.13
N ILE A 48 -10.89 -5.03 0.91
CA ILE A 48 -11.05 -6.40 0.41
C ILE A 48 -12.28 -6.51 -0.50
N LYS A 49 -13.41 -5.88 -0.11
CA LYS A 49 -14.63 -5.86 -0.93
C LYS A 49 -14.37 -5.22 -2.30
N GLU A 50 -13.60 -4.14 -2.35
CA GLU A 50 -13.22 -3.49 -3.61
C GLU A 50 -12.24 -4.34 -4.42
N LEU A 51 -11.20 -4.88 -3.75
CA LEU A 51 -10.19 -5.73 -4.38
C LEU A 51 -10.81 -6.97 -5.04
N ARG A 52 -11.85 -7.54 -4.44
CA ARG A 52 -12.58 -8.70 -4.98
C ARG A 52 -13.27 -8.45 -6.32
N LYS A 53 -13.43 -7.20 -6.76
CA LYS A 53 -13.90 -6.86 -8.11
C LYS A 53 -12.84 -7.18 -9.18
N TYR A 54 -11.56 -7.17 -8.81
CA TYR A 54 -10.43 -7.40 -9.71
C TYR A 54 -9.77 -8.76 -9.48
N ILE A 55 -9.78 -9.24 -8.23
CA ILE A 55 -9.29 -10.57 -7.84
C ILE A 55 -10.44 -11.34 -7.18
N PRO A 56 -11.29 -12.02 -7.98
CA PRO A 56 -12.42 -12.77 -7.46
C PRO A 56 -11.98 -13.75 -6.38
N TYR A 57 -12.76 -13.83 -5.31
CA TYR A 57 -12.53 -14.72 -4.17
C TYR A 57 -11.24 -14.47 -3.39
N TYR A 58 -10.61 -13.29 -3.48
CA TYR A 58 -9.46 -12.96 -2.63
C TYR A 58 -9.72 -13.26 -1.15
N GLU A 59 -8.80 -13.99 -0.52
CA GLU A 59 -8.74 -14.23 0.92
C GLU A 59 -7.31 -14.04 1.43
N LYS A 60 -7.18 -13.54 2.66
CA LYS A 60 -5.89 -13.22 3.28
C LYS A 60 -5.21 -14.42 3.95
N ASP A 61 -5.87 -15.57 3.99
CA ASP A 61 -5.32 -16.75 4.63
C ASP A 61 -4.24 -17.39 3.75
N GLN A 62 -3.32 -18.08 4.41
CA GLN A 62 -2.17 -18.70 3.77
C GLN A 62 -2.57 -19.76 2.74
N LYS A 63 -3.69 -20.47 2.95
CA LYS A 63 -4.14 -21.53 2.03
C LYS A 63 -4.55 -20.90 0.70
N TRP A 64 -5.30 -19.80 0.71
CA TRP A 64 -5.67 -19.09 -0.50
C TRP A 64 -4.44 -18.45 -1.18
N LEU A 65 -3.61 -17.73 -0.42
CA LEU A 65 -2.42 -17.07 -0.96
C LEU A 65 -1.42 -18.04 -1.60
N SER A 66 -1.38 -19.30 -1.12
CA SER A 66 -0.51 -20.34 -1.68
C SER A 66 -1.10 -21.06 -2.90
N SER A 67 -2.42 -20.99 -3.10
CA SER A 67 -3.09 -21.66 -4.23
C SER A 67 -3.20 -20.78 -5.48
N VAL A 68 -3.06 -19.47 -5.32
CA VAL A 68 -3.17 -18.48 -6.40
C VAL A 68 -1.81 -17.93 -6.81
N ASN A 69 -1.63 -17.65 -8.09
CA ASN A 69 -0.43 -16.98 -8.58
C ASN A 69 -0.60 -15.45 -8.54
N LEU A 70 -0.71 -14.90 -7.32
CA LEU A 70 -0.99 -13.48 -7.12
C LEU A 70 0.04 -12.58 -7.82
N TYR A 71 1.32 -12.96 -7.82
CA TYR A 71 2.36 -12.21 -8.49
C TYR A 71 2.10 -12.04 -9.99
N THR A 72 1.67 -13.10 -10.69
CA THR A 72 1.36 -12.99 -12.13
C THR A 72 0.17 -12.09 -12.42
N THR A 73 -0.80 -12.02 -11.51
CA THR A 73 -1.95 -11.10 -11.63
C THR A 73 -1.53 -9.65 -11.43
N LEU A 74 -0.65 -9.39 -10.46
CA LEU A 74 -0.25 -8.03 -10.09
C LEU A 74 0.85 -7.45 -11.00
N LYS A 75 1.84 -8.26 -11.39
CA LYS A 75 3.04 -7.80 -12.12
C LYS A 75 2.75 -6.92 -13.34
N PRO A 76 1.77 -7.23 -14.22
CA PRO A 76 1.50 -6.39 -15.40
C PRO A 76 1.09 -4.94 -15.05
N HIS A 77 0.54 -4.72 -13.85
CA HIS A 77 0.04 -3.43 -13.40
C HIS A 77 0.95 -2.77 -12.35
N PHE A 78 2.16 -3.30 -12.15
CA PHE A 78 3.06 -2.83 -11.12
C PHE A 78 3.42 -1.34 -11.27
N ASP A 79 3.71 -0.88 -12.49
CA ASP A 79 4.03 0.52 -12.75
C ASP A 79 2.83 1.45 -12.46
N GLU A 80 1.61 0.97 -12.64
CA GLU A 80 0.41 1.71 -12.26
C GLU A 80 0.28 1.80 -10.75
N ALA A 81 0.53 0.71 -10.02
CA ALA A 81 0.50 0.68 -8.56
C ALA A 81 1.50 1.68 -7.97
N MET A 82 2.73 1.73 -8.50
CA MET A 82 3.75 2.71 -8.11
C MET A 82 3.25 4.15 -8.27
N LYS A 83 2.69 4.48 -9.45
CA LYS A 83 2.17 5.83 -9.74
C LYS A 83 0.99 6.21 -8.84
N LYS A 84 0.02 5.31 -8.71
CA LYS A 84 -1.21 5.51 -7.91
C LYS A 84 -0.88 5.68 -6.42
N ALA A 85 0.08 4.91 -5.90
CA ALA A 85 0.55 5.04 -4.53
C ALA A 85 1.23 6.40 -4.25
N ALA A 86 2.12 6.84 -5.14
CA ALA A 86 2.74 8.16 -5.04
C ALA A 86 1.71 9.31 -5.14
N GLU A 87 0.68 9.15 -5.98
CA GLU A 87 -0.41 10.11 -6.09
C GLU A 87 -1.26 10.21 -4.80
N LEU A 88 -1.49 9.10 -4.11
CA LEU A 88 -2.19 9.10 -2.81
C LEU A 88 -1.42 9.89 -1.75
N ASP A 89 -0.10 9.70 -1.67
CA ASP A 89 0.75 10.44 -0.74
C ASP A 89 0.71 11.94 -1.03
N LYS A 90 0.80 12.32 -2.31
CA LYS A 90 0.69 13.73 -2.71
C LYS A 90 -0.68 14.33 -2.33
N LYS A 91 -1.78 13.61 -2.57
CA LYS A 91 -3.14 14.06 -2.18
C LYS A 91 -3.28 14.22 -0.67
N LYS A 92 -2.63 13.35 0.11
CA LYS A 92 -2.59 13.47 1.58
C LYS A 92 -1.90 14.76 2.01
N GLU A 93 -0.75 15.06 1.42
CA GLU A 93 0.01 16.29 1.71
C GLU A 93 -0.81 17.54 1.35
N ASP A 94 -1.47 17.55 0.20
CA ASP A 94 -2.28 18.69 -0.26
C ASP A 94 -3.52 18.94 0.61
N THR A 95 -4.16 17.87 1.11
CA THR A 95 -5.41 17.98 1.89
C THR A 95 -5.18 18.11 3.41
N GLY A 96 -3.99 17.76 3.91
CA GLY A 96 -3.68 17.72 5.34
C GLY A 96 -4.51 16.70 6.14
N ASN A 97 -5.27 15.83 5.47
CA ASN A 97 -6.16 14.88 6.13
C ASN A 97 -5.38 13.64 6.61
N GLU A 98 -5.24 13.49 7.92
CA GLU A 98 -4.58 12.32 8.52
C GLU A 98 -5.38 11.01 8.33
N ASN A 99 -6.70 11.08 8.07
CA ASN A 99 -7.56 9.93 7.84
C ASN A 99 -7.68 9.64 6.35
N THR A 100 -6.60 9.14 5.76
CA THR A 100 -6.57 8.78 4.34
C THR A 100 -5.98 7.40 4.09
N THR A 101 -6.43 6.79 3.00
CA THR A 101 -5.92 5.51 2.51
C THR A 101 -4.54 5.75 1.90
N ILE A 102 -3.52 5.02 2.34
CA ILE A 102 -2.14 5.16 1.83
C ILE A 102 -1.49 3.80 1.61
N SER A 103 -0.45 3.79 0.79
CA SER A 103 0.49 2.69 0.70
C SER A 103 1.88 3.23 0.40
N HIS A 104 2.83 3.01 1.30
CA HIS A 104 4.22 3.44 1.15
C HIS A 104 5.12 2.37 0.52
N VAL A 105 4.55 1.24 0.07
CA VAL A 105 5.30 0.14 -0.54
C VAL A 105 6.12 0.61 -1.75
N TYR A 106 5.63 1.60 -2.49
CA TYR A 106 6.35 2.16 -3.64
C TYR A 106 7.71 2.79 -3.25
N LYS A 107 7.83 3.39 -2.05
CA LYS A 107 9.07 3.99 -1.55
C LYS A 107 10.17 2.94 -1.38
N LEU A 108 9.82 1.72 -0.97
CA LEU A 108 10.77 0.60 -0.90
C LEU A 108 11.39 0.31 -2.27
N PHE A 109 10.57 0.25 -3.32
CA PHE A 109 11.07 -0.01 -4.67
C PHE A 109 11.90 1.15 -5.22
N GLU A 110 11.52 2.40 -4.93
CA GLU A 110 12.35 3.57 -5.26
C GLU A 110 13.73 3.49 -4.63
N GLU A 111 13.84 3.08 -3.36
CA GLU A 111 15.14 2.88 -2.70
C GLU A 111 15.93 1.72 -3.33
N LEU A 112 15.30 0.56 -3.53
CA LEU A 112 15.96 -0.59 -4.16
C LEU A 112 16.51 -0.24 -5.56
N TRP A 113 15.78 0.55 -6.35
CA TRP A 113 16.23 0.99 -7.67
C TRP A 113 17.34 2.04 -7.66
N LYS A 114 17.48 2.81 -6.58
CA LYS A 114 18.64 3.70 -6.40
C LYS A 114 19.92 2.88 -6.21
N GLU A 115 19.83 1.74 -5.54
CA GLU A 115 20.97 0.85 -5.29
C GLU A 115 21.38 0.06 -6.54
N THR A 116 20.43 -0.39 -7.36
CA THR A 116 20.75 -1.15 -8.59
C THR A 116 21.37 -0.31 -9.72
N LYS A 117 21.34 1.02 -9.59
CA LYS A 117 21.97 1.97 -10.53
C LYS A 117 23.37 2.43 -10.10
N LYS A 118 23.89 1.94 -8.98
CA LYS A 118 25.28 2.13 -8.56
C LYS A 118 26.17 1.07 -9.17
#